data_AF-A0A2N2LC09-F1
#
_entry.id   AF-A0A2N2LC09-F1
#
_cell.length_a   1.000
_cell.length_b   1.000
_cell.length_c   1.000
_cell.angle_alpha   90.00
_cell.angle_beta   90.00
_cell.angle_gamma   90.00
#
_symmetry.space_group_name_H-M   'P 1'
#
loop_
_entity.id
_entity.type
_entity.pdbx_description
1 polymer ?
#
loop_
_entity_poly.entity_id
_entity_poly.type
_entity_poly.pdbx_seq_one_letter_code
_entity_poly.pdbx_strand_id
1 'polypeptide(L)' 'MEPKRMKLVFSDASSDAEFVLTEGRSGSREELKMEPPLFIYQAHRQYTESMKSILTDLSFPPAAAG' A
#
# COMPACT_ATOMS: atom_id res chain seq x y z
N MET A 1 -0.40 -19.45 -2.74
CA MET A 1 -1.12 -18.21 -3.08
C MET A 1 -0.19 -17.44 -4.00
N GLU A 2 -0.60 -17.20 -5.24
CA GLU A 2 0.27 -16.51 -6.22
C GLU A 2 0.01 -15.01 -6.15
N PRO A 3 1.06 -14.16 -6.07
CA PRO A 3 0.90 -12.73 -5.92
C PRO A 3 0.33 -12.11 -7.20
N LYS A 4 -0.75 -11.34 -7.03
CA LYS A 4 -1.45 -10.67 -8.13
C LYS A 4 -1.17 -9.19 -8.19
N ARG A 5 -1.01 -8.58 -7.03
CA ARG A 5 -0.67 -7.17 -6.91
C ARG A 5 0.47 -7.03 -5.95
N MET A 6 1.45 -6.24 -6.34
CA MET A 6 2.57 -5.88 -5.48
C MET A 6 2.71 -4.37 -5.48
N LYS A 7 2.97 -3.79 -4.30
CA LYS A 7 3.24 -2.37 -4.10
C LYS A 7 4.47 -2.23 -3.24
N LEU A 8 5.50 -1.55 -3.75
CA LEU A 8 6.68 -1.20 -2.97
C LEU A 8 6.33 -0.10 -1.97
N VAL A 9 6.91 -0.17 -0.77
CA VAL A 9 6.73 0.83 0.27
C VAL A 9 8.09 1.41 0.66
N PHE A 10 8.15 2.73 0.66
CA PHE A 10 9.34 3.52 0.97
C PHE A 10 9.03 4.45 2.13
N SER A 11 10.01 4.68 3.01
CA SER A 11 9.86 5.65 4.08
C SER A 11 9.68 7.06 3.49
N ASP A 12 10.51 7.45 2.52
CA ASP A 12 10.39 8.71 1.76
C ASP A 12 11.01 8.58 0.34
N ALA A 13 10.99 9.66 -0.44
CA ALA A 13 11.44 9.65 -1.84
C ALA A 13 12.96 9.42 -2.02
N SER A 14 13.74 9.50 -0.94
CA SER A 14 15.19 9.30 -0.94
C SER A 14 15.62 7.97 -0.29
N SER A 15 14.67 7.22 0.28
CA SER A 15 14.96 5.94 0.92
C SER A 15 14.94 4.79 -0.08
N ASP A 16 15.58 3.68 0.29
CA ASP A 16 15.33 2.40 -0.36
C ASP A 16 13.94 1.86 -0.01
N ALA A 17 13.50 0.84 -0.76
CA ALA A 17 12.25 0.15 -0.45
C ALA A 17 12.41 -0.61 0.86
N GLU A 18 11.51 -0.36 1.80
CA GLU A 18 11.58 -0.88 3.16
C GLU A 18 10.84 -2.23 3.26
N PHE A 19 9.70 -2.34 2.57
CA PHE A 19 8.95 -3.59 2.43
C PHE A 19 8.01 -3.54 1.22
N VAL A 20 7.31 -4.64 0.95
CA VAL A 20 6.33 -4.76 -0.13
C VAL A 20 4.99 -5.20 0.40
N LEU A 21 3.92 -4.58 -0.08
CA LEU A 21 2.55 -5.07 0.10
C LEU A 21 2.23 -6.00 -1.06
N THR A 22 1.81 -7.22 -0.73
CA THR A 22 1.45 -8.22 -1.73
C THR A 22 0.05 -8.74 -1.45
N GLU A 23 -0.78 -8.78 -2.49
CA GLU A 23 -2.08 -9.46 -2.45
C GLU A 23 -2.06 -10.61 -3.44
N GLY A 24 -2.40 -11.81 -2.96
CA GLY A 24 -2.58 -12.98 -3.82
C GLY A 24 -4.03 -13.42 -3.93
N ARG A 25 -4.36 -14.16 -4.99
CA ARG A 25 -5.66 -14.82 -5.14
C ARG A 25 -5.47 -16.28 -5.53
N SER A 26 -6.18 -17.17 -4.84
CA SER A 26 -6.17 -18.61 -5.16
C SER A 26 -6.82 -18.85 -6.53
N GLY A 27 -6.24 -19.75 -7.34
CA GLY A 27 -6.79 -20.15 -8.64
C GLY A 27 -6.66 -19.10 -9.76
N SER A 28 -5.80 -18.10 -9.59
CA SER A 28 -5.60 -17.03 -10.58
C SER A 28 -4.36 -17.31 -11.45
N ARG A 29 -4.36 -16.85 -12.72
CA ARG A 29 -3.24 -17.08 -13.69
C ARG A 29 -1.93 -16.41 -13.24
N GLU A 30 -0.80 -16.59 -13.92
CA GLU A 30 0.52 -16.13 -13.43
C GLU A 30 0.79 -14.60 -13.49
N GLU A 31 -0.17 -13.78 -13.92
CA GLU A 31 0.09 -12.36 -14.11
C GLU A 31 0.23 -11.59 -12.79
N LEU A 32 1.41 -11.02 -12.55
CA LEU A 32 1.71 -10.09 -11.46
C LEU A 32 1.59 -8.64 -11.93
N LYS A 33 0.82 -7.83 -11.21
CA LYS A 33 0.70 -6.39 -11.44
C LYS A 33 1.51 -5.60 -10.40
N MET A 34 2.44 -4.78 -10.86
CA MET A 34 3.11 -3.78 -10.02
C MET A 34 2.20 -2.53 -9.91
N GLU A 35 1.83 -2.17 -8.70
CA GLU A 35 1.11 -0.94 -8.40
C GLU A 35 2.07 0.22 -8.15
N PRO A 36 1.61 1.48 -8.31
CA PRO A 36 2.41 2.65 -7.94
C PRO A 36 2.88 2.53 -6.48
N PRO A 37 4.14 2.93 -6.18
CA PRO A 37 4.71 2.79 -4.84
C PRO A 37 3.96 3.66 -3.82
N LEU A 38 4.04 3.25 -2.56
CA LEU A 38 3.60 4.05 -1.43
C LEU A 38 4.81 4.70 -0.75
N PHE A 39 4.78 6.03 -0.63
CA PHE A 39 5.72 6.78 0.20
C PHE A 39 5.04 7.16 1.50
N ILE A 40 5.63 6.84 2.64
CA ILE A 40 5.03 7.12 3.95
C ILE A 40 5.13 8.62 4.27
N TYR A 41 6.32 9.19 4.13
CA TYR A 41 6.60 10.58 4.47
C TYR A 41 6.99 11.43 3.26
N GLN A 42 6.66 12.72 3.36
CA GLN A 42 7.21 13.80 2.57
C GLN A 42 8.21 14.62 3.41
N ALA A 43 8.65 15.75 2.86
CA ALA A 43 9.56 16.67 3.55
C ALA A 43 9.07 17.02 4.97
N HIS A 44 10.03 17.20 5.89
CA HIS A 44 9.78 17.51 7.30
C HIS A 44 8.99 16.43 8.05
N ARG A 45 9.09 15.15 7.63
CA ARG A 45 8.43 14.00 8.28
C ARG A 45 6.90 14.10 8.37
N GLN A 46 6.29 14.86 7.46
CA GLN A 46 4.85 14.87 7.33
C GLN A 46 4.40 13.63 6.55
N TYR A 47 3.27 13.04 6.90
CA TYR A 47 2.70 11.97 6.08
C TYR A 47 2.33 12.48 4.69
N THR A 48 2.49 11.63 3.69
CA THR A 48 1.95 11.90 2.34
C THR A 48 0.43 11.86 2.36
N GLU A 49 -0.21 12.47 1.36
CA GLU A 49 -1.68 12.42 1.22
C GLU A 49 -2.20 10.98 1.11
N SER A 50 -1.46 10.09 0.44
CA SER A 50 -1.82 8.66 0.36
C SER A 50 -1.81 8.00 1.74
N MET A 51 -0.80 8.26 2.58
CA MET A 51 -0.74 7.69 3.93
C MET A 51 -1.80 8.29 4.85
N LYS A 52 -2.07 9.61 4.74
CA LYS A 52 -3.17 10.26 5.46
C LYS A 52 -4.52 9.62 5.11
N SER A 53 -4.80 9.41 3.82
CA SER A 53 -6.03 8.74 3.36
C SER A 53 -6.19 7.37 4.00
N ILE A 54 -5.14 6.55 4.00
CA ILE A 54 -5.17 5.21 4.63
C ILE A 54 -5.51 5.30 6.12
N LEU A 55 -4.85 6.20 6.86
CA LEU A 55 -5.12 6.36 8.29
C LEU A 55 -6.51 6.91 8.58
N THR A 56 -6.99 7.84 7.75
CA THR A 56 -8.35 8.35 7.81
C THR A 56 -9.37 7.24 7.54
N ASP A 57 -9.18 6.43 6.50
CA ASP A 57 -10.07 5.30 6.17
C ASP A 57 -10.13 4.27 7.31
N LEU A 58 -9.01 4.01 7.98
CA LEU A 58 -8.95 3.12 9.14
C LEU A 58 -9.62 3.71 10.40
N SER A 59 -9.71 5.04 10.50
CA SER A 59 -10.31 5.71 11.66
C SER A 59 -11.84 5.69 11.64
N PHE A 60 -12.44 5.40 10.49
CA PHE A 60 -13.87 5.14 10.40
C PHE A 60 -14.12 3.64 10.58
N PRO A 61 -14.96 3.22 11.55
CA PRO A 61 -15.38 1.82 11.60
C PRO A 61 -16.04 1.50 10.25
N PRO A 62 -15.73 0.34 9.63
CA PRO A 62 -16.39 -0.05 8.40
C PRO A 62 -17.90 0.00 8.67
N ALA A 63 -18.62 0.83 7.91
CA ALA A 63 -20.08 0.83 7.94
C ALA A 63 -20.49 -0.62 7.78
N ALA A 64 -21.16 -1.16 8.82
CA ALA A 64 -21.43 -2.58 8.98
C ALA A 64 -21.70 -3.22 7.62
N ALA A 65 -20.84 -4.18 7.24
CA ALA A 65 -21.09 -5.02 6.08
C ALA A 65 -22.44 -5.73 6.31
N GLY A 66 -23.49 -5.18 5.71
CA GLY A 66 -24.82 -5.74 5.62
C GLY A 66 -25.02 -6.48 4.31
#